data_AF-A0AAU9BYI5-F1
#
_entry.id   AF-A0AAU9BYI5-F1
#
_cell.length_a   1.000
_cell.length_b   1.000
_cell.length_c   1.000
_cell.angle_alpha   90.00
_cell.angle_beta   90.00
_cell.angle_gamma   90.00
#
_symmetry.space_group_name_H-M   'P 1'
#
loop_
_entity.id
_entity.type
_entity.pdbx_description
1 polymer ?
#
loop_
_entity_poly.entity_id
_entity_poly.type
_entity_poly.pdbx_seq_one_letter_code
_entity_poly.pdbx_strand_id
1 'polypeptide(L)'
;MGSWCDQILSEFTPQVARLTLVADPDGLLLEEGVLEGIRERGFELIPFEDHVAFRYAYESKFRSRWDRGEKTDLVVVLRSASHNLNALPFDLLQAGRKLSFNLGDLFPNLSYPVVAALDRADLDALYDAQLKHAPGQLGDNATKDFVLRHVFEIAPELIKQPSDLLRVLLRRHYRGQRIPAILDEHFIKILRHKSAGQPIWTPAGRPEGVRARDGEHQNGLFEDWPLEAIIPDAQAFFAFLQERWPVFLDSLAKPKDDAVPEDAADYDFDQSAGQQIGTAEGRPEGVRARDGEYQFPGPALLPFDHHDVRIYIDNLFLEGLLQPVPHEQSQALAKTWVAYGIKVSPVENRRRRMEGLLDSIEKTIPTVQARHGEWLHFAYRWAELVALELEPDTTLPEEYRERLEALRSRIDSALTDWVIKRYASLINLPPAPPVMLHHIPRYLARSLGDDRRTKIAYLVVDGLALDQWIALREVLGEQDATLRFREDAVFAWIPTITSVSRQAAFAGKPPIYFPASIHTTDKEPSLWTQFWVDQGLTQHEVAYAKGLGEYPFIAPGQAWRRRKLCRRKDIAETFRAT
;
A
#
# COMPACT_ATOMS: atom_id res chain seq x y z
N MET A 1 -7.78 27.57 -12.10
CA MET A 1 -9.05 26.98 -11.64
C MET A 1 -8.93 26.82 -10.14
N GLY A 2 -9.93 27.22 -9.36
CA GLY A 2 -9.88 27.07 -7.90
C GLY A 2 -10.08 25.61 -7.51
N SER A 3 -9.32 25.14 -6.53
CA SER A 3 -9.51 23.83 -5.90
C SER A 3 -10.78 23.82 -5.04
N TRP A 4 -11.30 22.65 -4.68
CA TRP A 4 -12.36 22.58 -3.66
C TRP A 4 -11.88 23.07 -2.30
N CYS A 5 -10.57 22.93 -2.01
CA CYS A 5 -9.95 23.51 -0.83
C CYS A 5 -10.16 25.03 -0.79
N ASP A 6 -10.04 25.73 -1.92
CA ASP A 6 -10.25 27.19 -1.98
C ASP A 6 -11.67 27.61 -1.58
N GLN A 7 -12.68 26.78 -1.89
CA GLN A 7 -14.06 27.03 -1.47
C GLN A 7 -14.18 27.01 0.06
N ILE A 8 -13.57 26.03 0.71
CA ILE A 8 -13.53 25.93 2.18
C ILE A 8 -12.71 27.08 2.76
N LEU A 9 -11.50 27.29 2.23
CA LEU A 9 -10.54 28.28 2.73
C LEU A 9 -11.03 29.72 2.63
N SER A 10 -11.94 30.04 1.71
CA SER A 10 -12.56 31.37 1.64
C SER A 10 -13.39 31.73 2.89
N GLU A 11 -13.90 30.74 3.63
CA GLU A 11 -14.65 30.97 4.86
C GLU A 11 -13.74 31.29 6.06
N PHE A 12 -12.45 30.99 5.96
CA PHE A 12 -11.45 31.19 7.02
C PHE A 12 -10.72 32.52 6.86
N THR A 13 -11.46 33.62 6.96
CA THR A 13 -10.88 34.98 6.96
C THR A 13 -10.42 35.37 8.37
N PRO A 14 -9.16 35.84 8.56
CA PRO A 14 -8.65 36.27 9.86
C PRO A 14 -9.48 37.40 10.49
N GLN A 15 -9.46 37.49 11.82
CA GLN A 15 -10.10 38.53 12.63
C GLN A 15 -11.65 38.62 12.56
N VAL A 16 -12.34 37.65 11.93
CA VAL A 16 -13.82 37.63 11.87
C VAL A 16 -14.48 37.20 13.18
N ALA A 17 -13.93 36.20 13.86
CA ALA A 17 -14.40 35.68 15.14
C ALA A 17 -13.17 35.23 15.97
N ARG A 18 -13.25 35.05 17.29
CA ARG A 18 -12.13 34.44 18.05
C ARG A 18 -12.19 32.91 18.04
N LEU A 19 -13.40 32.38 17.90
CA LEU A 19 -13.73 30.96 17.91
C LEU A 19 -14.61 30.65 16.70
N THR A 20 -14.23 29.63 15.93
CA THR A 20 -15.01 29.07 14.84
C THR A 20 -15.27 27.59 15.12
N LEU A 21 -16.53 27.17 15.04
CA LEU A 21 -16.99 25.81 15.26
C LEU A 21 -17.40 25.24 13.91
N VAL A 22 -16.84 24.09 13.54
CA VAL A 22 -17.07 23.51 12.21
C VAL A 22 -17.71 22.13 12.32
N ALA A 23 -18.88 21.99 11.70
CA ALA A 23 -19.52 20.71 11.45
C ALA A 23 -18.94 20.11 10.18
N ASP A 24 -18.07 19.11 10.37
CA ASP A 24 -17.36 18.40 9.30
C ASP A 24 -17.57 16.88 9.47
N PRO A 25 -18.75 16.35 9.09
CA PRO A 25 -19.07 14.93 9.19
C PRO A 25 -18.15 14.06 8.31
N ASP A 26 -17.63 14.63 7.21
CA ASP A 26 -16.86 13.89 6.19
C ASP A 26 -15.34 13.96 6.40
N GLY A 27 -14.87 14.88 7.26
CA GLY A 27 -13.46 15.07 7.59
C GLY A 27 -12.69 15.89 6.55
N LEU A 28 -13.36 16.82 5.85
CA LEU A 28 -12.80 17.68 4.82
C LEU A 28 -11.71 18.62 5.34
N LEU A 29 -11.83 19.10 6.58
CA LEU A 29 -10.83 19.97 7.21
C LEU A 29 -9.59 19.22 7.67
N LEU A 30 -9.63 17.88 7.65
CA LEU A 30 -8.48 17.03 7.98
C LEU A 30 -7.62 16.73 6.74
N GLU A 31 -8.05 17.15 5.55
CA GLU A 31 -7.24 17.05 4.34
C GLU A 31 -6.01 17.97 4.44
N GLU A 32 -4.88 17.50 3.92
CA GLU A 32 -3.56 18.12 4.08
C GLU A 32 -3.51 19.56 3.54
N GLY A 33 -4.05 19.80 2.34
CA GLY A 33 -4.11 21.12 1.71
C GLY A 33 -5.06 22.09 2.40
N VAL A 34 -6.25 21.63 2.82
CA VAL A 34 -7.17 22.47 3.61
C VAL A 34 -6.53 22.85 4.95
N LEU A 35 -5.90 21.90 5.62
CA LEU A 35 -5.29 22.13 6.93
C LEU A 35 -4.11 23.09 6.87
N GLU A 36 -3.22 22.91 5.89
CA GLU A 36 -2.10 23.83 5.65
C GLU A 36 -2.64 25.23 5.35
N GLY A 37 -3.64 25.34 4.46
CA GLY A 37 -4.26 26.63 4.13
C GLY A 37 -4.92 27.33 5.32
N ILE A 38 -5.55 26.59 6.24
CA ILE A 38 -6.11 27.13 7.48
C ILE A 38 -4.99 27.69 8.37
N ARG A 39 -3.89 26.93 8.54
CA ARG A 39 -2.74 27.35 9.35
C ARG A 39 -1.98 28.54 8.78
N GLU A 40 -1.80 28.61 7.47
CA GLU A 40 -1.17 29.76 6.79
C GLU A 40 -1.98 31.05 6.99
N ARG A 41 -3.29 30.93 7.17
CA ARG A 41 -4.19 32.03 7.52
C ARG A 41 -4.18 32.37 9.01
N GLY A 42 -3.33 31.72 9.81
CA GLY A 42 -3.14 31.98 11.25
C GLY A 42 -4.08 31.22 12.18
N PHE A 43 -4.89 30.28 11.67
CA PHE A 43 -5.83 29.52 12.49
C PHE A 43 -5.16 28.30 13.14
N GLU A 44 -5.57 27.97 14.36
CA GLU A 44 -5.20 26.71 15.02
C GLU A 44 -6.41 25.77 15.12
N LEU A 45 -6.22 24.53 14.67
CA LEU A 45 -7.24 23.48 14.67
C LEU A 45 -7.13 22.63 15.94
N ILE A 46 -8.25 22.40 16.63
CA ILE A 46 -8.34 21.50 17.78
C ILE A 46 -9.49 20.51 17.55
N PRO A 47 -9.21 19.21 17.40
CA PRO A 47 -10.26 18.20 17.30
C PRO A 47 -10.99 18.04 18.65
N PHE A 48 -12.31 17.95 18.60
CA PHE A 48 -13.20 17.69 19.72
C PHE A 48 -13.59 16.20 19.75
N GLU A 49 -12.63 15.34 20.14
CA GLU A 49 -12.87 13.89 20.26
C GLU A 49 -12.95 13.44 21.73
N ASP A 50 -12.04 13.95 22.56
CA ASP A 50 -11.98 13.69 24.00
C ASP A 50 -12.25 15.01 24.73
N HIS A 51 -13.35 15.05 25.46
CA HIS A 51 -13.83 16.26 26.15
C HIS A 51 -12.78 16.83 27.12
N VAL A 52 -12.04 15.96 27.81
CA VAL A 52 -11.07 16.35 28.84
C VAL A 52 -9.80 16.88 28.17
N ALA A 53 -9.28 16.13 27.21
CA ALA A 53 -8.14 16.50 26.39
C ALA A 53 -8.36 17.84 25.67
N PHE A 54 -9.52 17.97 25.02
CA PHE A 54 -9.93 19.21 24.37
C PHE A 54 -9.97 20.36 25.36
N ARG A 55 -10.64 20.17 26.52
CA ARG A 55 -10.81 21.27 27.48
C ARG A 55 -9.47 21.73 28.03
N TYR A 56 -8.57 20.80 28.35
CA TYR A 56 -7.22 21.14 28.77
C TYR A 56 -6.49 21.97 27.72
N ALA A 57 -6.49 21.56 26.45
CA ALA A 57 -5.84 22.29 25.37
C ALA A 57 -6.46 23.69 25.15
N TYR A 58 -7.79 23.77 25.12
CA TYR A 58 -8.55 25.01 24.95
C TYR A 58 -8.25 26.03 26.07
N GLU A 59 -8.32 25.59 27.32
CA GLU A 59 -8.10 26.44 28.50
C GLU A 59 -6.64 26.91 28.60
N SER A 60 -5.69 25.98 28.44
CA SER A 60 -4.25 26.27 28.64
C SER A 60 -3.64 27.12 27.52
N LYS A 61 -4.04 26.89 26.25
CA LYS A 61 -3.40 27.54 25.10
C LYS A 61 -4.15 28.76 24.59
N PHE A 62 -5.47 28.81 24.72
CA PHE A 62 -6.29 29.83 24.06
C PHE A 62 -7.03 30.72 25.04
N ARG A 63 -7.89 30.15 25.90
CA ARG A 63 -8.69 30.96 26.83
C ARG A 63 -7.82 31.80 27.76
N SER A 64 -6.77 31.19 28.33
CA SER A 64 -5.80 31.90 29.18
C SER A 64 -5.13 33.10 28.49
N ARG A 65 -4.89 33.02 27.17
CA ARG A 65 -4.32 34.12 26.37
C ARG A 65 -5.37 35.21 26.10
N TRP A 66 -6.60 34.82 25.77
CA TRP A 66 -7.71 35.75 25.58
C TRP A 66 -8.04 36.55 26.84
N ASP A 67 -7.97 35.92 28.00
CA ASP A 67 -8.19 36.58 29.30
C ASP A 67 -7.11 37.64 29.60
N ARG A 68 -5.91 37.49 29.02
CA ARG A 68 -4.82 38.48 29.07
C ARG A 68 -4.91 39.56 27.98
N GLY A 69 -5.96 39.54 27.16
CA GLY A 69 -6.15 40.48 26.06
C GLY A 69 -5.29 40.21 24.82
N GLU A 70 -4.58 39.07 24.78
CA GLU A 70 -3.82 38.66 23.62
C GLU A 70 -4.77 38.32 22.46
N LYS A 71 -4.46 38.82 21.26
CA LYS A 71 -5.12 38.38 20.03
C LYS A 71 -4.44 37.09 19.60
N THR A 72 -5.05 35.95 19.86
CA THR A 72 -4.68 34.71 19.16
C THR A 72 -5.62 34.55 17.98
N ASP A 73 -5.05 34.25 16.82
CA ASP A 73 -5.80 34.08 15.60
C ASP A 73 -6.59 32.76 15.67
N LEU A 74 -7.86 32.91 15.31
CA LEU A 74 -9.00 32.00 15.32
C LEU A 74 -8.75 30.51 15.62
N VAL A 75 -9.38 30.03 16.69
CA VAL A 75 -9.48 28.60 17.01
C VAL A 75 -10.58 27.96 16.17
N VAL A 76 -10.26 26.87 15.47
CA VAL A 76 -11.22 26.03 14.76
C VAL A 76 -11.46 24.75 15.56
N VAL A 77 -12.65 24.59 16.13
CA VAL A 77 -13.05 23.36 16.83
C VAL A 77 -13.64 22.39 15.82
N LEU A 78 -13.01 21.23 15.72
CA LEU A 78 -13.30 20.18 14.75
C LEU A 78 -14.18 19.08 15.35
N ARG A 79 -15.29 18.81 14.66
CA ARG A 79 -16.17 17.64 14.73
C ARG A 79 -17.22 17.55 15.84
N SER A 80 -18.45 17.42 15.34
CA SER A 80 -19.36 16.34 15.71
C SER A 80 -19.44 15.42 14.48
N ALA A 81 -19.34 14.09 14.65
CA ALA A 81 -19.56 13.12 13.57
C ALA A 81 -21.04 13.11 13.11
N SER A 82 -21.92 13.65 13.94
CA SER A 82 -23.25 14.06 13.51
C SER A 82 -23.17 15.48 12.96
N HIS A 83 -23.98 15.84 11.97
CA HIS A 83 -24.16 17.24 11.49
C HIS A 83 -24.52 18.25 12.60
N ASN A 84 -24.61 17.79 13.85
CA ASN A 84 -25.13 18.51 14.98
C ASN A 84 -24.01 19.03 15.88
N LEU A 85 -23.73 20.33 15.75
CA LEU A 85 -22.86 21.08 16.67
C LEU A 85 -23.41 21.14 18.10
N ASN A 86 -24.69 20.82 18.33
CA ASN A 86 -25.30 20.93 19.66
C ASN A 86 -24.72 19.95 20.71
N ALA A 87 -23.87 19.01 20.31
CA ALA A 87 -23.10 18.18 21.23
C ALA A 87 -21.95 18.94 21.93
N LEU A 88 -21.56 20.11 21.42
CA LEU A 88 -20.52 20.93 22.00
C LEU A 88 -21.00 21.63 23.29
N PRO A 89 -20.10 21.87 24.25
CA PRO A 89 -20.39 22.68 25.43
C PRO A 89 -21.03 24.03 25.09
N PHE A 90 -22.04 24.42 25.88
CA PHE A 90 -22.85 25.60 25.63
C PHE A 90 -22.02 26.91 25.55
N ASP A 91 -20.96 27.02 26.35
CA ASP A 91 -20.06 28.18 26.34
C ASP A 91 -19.36 28.36 24.98
N LEU A 92 -18.96 27.26 24.33
CA LEU A 92 -18.40 27.29 22.99
C LEU A 92 -19.47 27.69 21.96
N LEU A 93 -20.66 27.08 22.05
CA LEU A 93 -21.77 27.34 21.12
C LEU A 93 -22.27 28.79 21.13
N GLN A 94 -22.18 29.44 22.29
CA GLN A 94 -22.56 30.84 22.46
C GLN A 94 -21.49 31.80 21.92
N ALA A 95 -20.21 31.46 22.08
CA ALA A 95 -19.10 32.33 21.71
C ALA A 95 -18.62 32.16 20.26
N GLY A 96 -18.86 31.00 19.65
CA GLY A 96 -18.27 30.62 18.36
C GLY A 96 -19.12 30.91 17.13
N ARG A 97 -18.47 31.36 16.04
CA ARG A 97 -19.04 31.37 14.67
C ARG A 97 -19.23 29.93 14.21
N LYS A 98 -20.36 29.59 13.59
CA LYS A 98 -20.67 28.21 13.16
C LYS A 98 -20.55 28.08 11.64
N LEU A 99 -19.87 27.04 11.18
CA LEU A 99 -19.74 26.65 9.77
C LEU A 99 -20.07 25.16 9.61
N SER A 100 -20.44 24.74 8.41
CA SER A 100 -20.62 23.34 8.06
C SER A 100 -20.09 23.08 6.66
N PHE A 101 -19.36 21.98 6.49
CA PHE A 101 -18.87 21.50 5.20
C PHE A 101 -19.20 20.02 5.08
N ASN A 102 -19.69 19.59 3.93
CA ASN A 102 -19.96 18.18 3.64
C ASN A 102 -19.72 17.89 2.15
N LEU A 103 -19.55 16.61 1.82
CA LEU A 103 -19.30 16.16 0.46
C LEU A 103 -20.47 16.42 -0.49
N GLY A 104 -21.70 16.47 0.02
CA GLY A 104 -22.89 16.77 -0.78
C GLY A 104 -22.86 18.17 -1.38
N ASP A 105 -22.34 19.15 -0.63
CA ASP A 105 -22.19 20.53 -1.11
C ASP A 105 -21.06 20.66 -2.15
N LEU A 106 -19.98 19.88 -2.00
CA LEU A 106 -18.83 19.88 -2.91
C LEU A 106 -19.09 19.09 -4.21
N PHE A 107 -19.89 18.03 -4.13
CA PHE A 107 -20.17 17.09 -5.22
C PHE A 107 -21.68 16.89 -5.43
N PRO A 108 -22.45 17.95 -5.71
CA PRO A 108 -23.92 17.91 -5.71
C PRO A 108 -24.53 16.99 -6.78
N ASN A 109 -23.75 16.67 -7.81
CA ASN A 109 -24.17 15.87 -8.96
C ASN A 109 -23.78 14.39 -8.85
N LEU A 110 -23.06 14.00 -7.79
CA LEU A 110 -22.55 12.65 -7.60
C LEU A 110 -23.26 11.97 -6.42
N SER A 111 -23.31 10.64 -6.44
CA SER A 111 -23.87 9.86 -5.34
C SER A 111 -23.04 10.01 -4.06
N TYR A 112 -23.63 10.58 -3.02
CA TYR A 112 -22.97 10.78 -1.71
C TYR A 112 -22.40 9.48 -1.12
N PRO A 113 -23.11 8.33 -1.08
CA PRO A 113 -22.53 7.06 -0.62
C PRO A 113 -21.25 6.63 -1.36
N VAL A 114 -21.16 6.92 -2.66
CA VAL A 114 -19.97 6.58 -3.45
C VAL A 114 -18.82 7.52 -3.14
N VAL A 115 -19.09 8.82 -3.06
CA VAL A 115 -18.07 9.84 -2.75
C VAL A 115 -17.56 9.69 -1.32
N ALA A 116 -18.43 9.42 -0.35
CA ALA A 116 -18.08 9.22 1.05
C ALA A 116 -17.19 7.98 1.30
N ALA A 117 -17.19 7.02 0.37
CA ALA A 117 -16.33 5.85 0.44
C ALA A 117 -14.89 6.12 -0.02
N LEU A 118 -14.64 7.21 -0.74
CA LEU A 118 -13.32 7.55 -1.28
C LEU A 118 -12.32 7.96 -0.20
N ASP A 119 -11.03 7.81 -0.52
CA ASP A 119 -10.00 8.44 0.26
C ASP A 119 -10.01 9.96 0.01
N ARG A 120 -9.57 10.73 1.00
CA ARG A 120 -9.52 12.20 0.91
C ARG A 120 -8.51 12.62 -0.14
N ALA A 121 -7.46 11.82 -0.33
CA ALA A 121 -6.47 12.00 -1.38
C ALA A 121 -7.08 11.99 -2.80
N ASP A 122 -8.23 11.34 -2.99
CA ASP A 122 -8.90 11.18 -4.29
C ASP A 122 -9.85 12.35 -4.63
N LEU A 123 -10.20 13.18 -3.64
CA LEU A 123 -11.20 14.25 -3.81
C LEU A 123 -10.73 15.35 -4.77
N ASP A 124 -9.42 15.65 -4.81
CA ASP A 124 -8.85 16.59 -5.77
C ASP A 124 -9.12 16.12 -7.21
N ALA A 125 -8.75 14.87 -7.51
CA ALA A 125 -8.96 14.29 -8.84
C ALA A 125 -10.45 14.19 -9.19
N LEU A 126 -11.31 13.87 -8.22
CA LEU A 126 -12.76 13.85 -8.41
C LEU A 126 -13.31 15.25 -8.72
N TYR A 127 -12.82 16.27 -8.02
CA TYR A 127 -13.25 17.64 -8.17
C TYR A 127 -12.86 18.20 -9.55
N ASP A 128 -11.63 17.93 -9.98
CA ASP A 128 -11.18 18.28 -11.33
C ASP A 128 -11.98 17.54 -12.40
N ALA A 129 -12.26 16.24 -12.18
CA ALA A 129 -13.06 15.44 -13.09
C ALA A 129 -14.49 15.99 -13.25
N GLN A 130 -15.17 16.36 -12.16
CA GLN A 130 -16.53 16.91 -12.26
C GLN A 130 -16.55 18.25 -13.00
N LEU A 131 -15.55 19.12 -12.79
CA LEU A 131 -15.47 20.41 -13.49
C LEU A 131 -15.19 20.22 -14.98
N LYS A 132 -14.30 19.29 -15.30
CA LYS A 132 -13.89 19.01 -16.69
C LYS A 132 -14.99 18.32 -17.49
N HIS A 133 -15.68 17.35 -16.90
CA HIS A 133 -16.61 16.47 -17.61
C HIS A 133 -18.08 16.82 -17.40
N ALA A 134 -18.42 17.59 -16.36
CA ALA A 134 -19.77 18.08 -16.05
C ALA A 134 -20.87 17.02 -16.29
N PRO A 135 -20.83 15.87 -15.57
CA PRO A 135 -21.61 14.69 -15.94
C PRO A 135 -23.14 14.80 -15.76
N GLY A 136 -23.65 15.93 -15.26
CA GLY A 136 -25.03 16.03 -14.79
C GLY A 136 -25.28 15.16 -13.55
N GLN A 137 -26.54 15.02 -13.14
CA GLN A 137 -26.90 14.25 -11.95
C GLN A 137 -26.73 12.74 -12.19
N LEU A 138 -25.84 12.11 -11.43
CA LEU A 138 -25.53 10.69 -11.51
C LEU A 138 -26.12 9.91 -10.33
N GLY A 139 -26.69 8.74 -10.61
CA GLY A 139 -26.99 7.74 -9.60
C GLY A 139 -25.74 6.94 -9.18
N ASP A 140 -25.91 5.97 -8.28
CA ASP A 140 -24.80 5.19 -7.71
C ASP A 140 -23.92 4.53 -8.77
N ASN A 141 -24.47 3.66 -9.63
CA ASN A 141 -23.66 2.93 -10.62
C ASN A 141 -22.96 3.86 -11.61
N ALA A 142 -23.65 4.91 -12.06
CA ALA A 142 -23.06 5.89 -12.97
C ALA A 142 -21.95 6.70 -12.28
N THR A 143 -22.12 7.01 -10.98
CA THR A 143 -21.07 7.63 -10.16
C THR A 143 -19.87 6.70 -10.02
N LYS A 144 -20.09 5.39 -9.77
CA LYS A 144 -19.00 4.40 -9.70
C LYS A 144 -18.23 4.31 -11.03
N ASP A 145 -18.93 4.28 -12.16
CA ASP A 145 -18.30 4.28 -13.49
C ASP A 145 -17.51 5.56 -13.75
N PHE A 146 -18.08 6.72 -13.35
CA PHE A 146 -17.43 8.02 -13.48
C PHE A 146 -16.14 8.07 -12.65
N VAL A 147 -16.19 7.66 -11.39
CA VAL A 147 -15.05 7.63 -10.47
C VAL A 147 -13.98 6.66 -10.96
N LEU A 148 -14.34 5.43 -11.33
CA LEU A 148 -13.38 4.46 -11.89
C LEU A 148 -12.65 5.05 -13.11
N ARG A 149 -13.38 5.66 -14.04
CA ARG A 149 -12.81 6.18 -15.28
C ARG A 149 -11.95 7.42 -15.08
N HIS A 150 -12.40 8.39 -14.29
CA HIS A 150 -11.81 9.72 -14.26
C HIS A 150 -10.91 9.97 -13.04
N VAL A 151 -11.06 9.19 -11.96
CA VAL A 151 -10.21 9.29 -10.76
C VAL A 151 -9.17 8.18 -10.76
N PHE A 152 -9.59 6.93 -10.93
CA PHE A 152 -8.69 5.77 -10.89
C PHE A 152 -8.14 5.36 -12.27
N GLU A 153 -8.60 6.03 -13.33
CA GLU A 153 -8.20 5.75 -14.72
C GLU A 153 -8.41 4.30 -15.15
N ILE A 154 -9.46 3.68 -14.60
CA ILE A 154 -9.94 2.35 -14.95
C ILE A 154 -11.18 2.53 -15.81
N ALA A 155 -11.06 2.23 -17.10
CA ALA A 155 -12.16 2.21 -18.05
C ALA A 155 -12.51 0.76 -18.38
N PRO A 156 -13.48 0.13 -17.68
CA PRO A 156 -13.78 -1.29 -17.85
C PRO A 156 -14.11 -1.66 -19.30
N GLU A 157 -14.74 -0.75 -20.07
CA GLU A 157 -15.05 -0.93 -21.48
C GLU A 157 -13.83 -1.17 -22.37
N LEU A 158 -12.66 -0.62 -22.01
CA LEU A 158 -11.42 -0.75 -22.77
C LEU A 158 -10.69 -2.07 -22.52
N ILE A 159 -11.07 -2.82 -21.48
CA ILE A 159 -10.48 -4.12 -21.15
C ILE A 159 -11.11 -5.19 -22.05
N LYS A 160 -10.35 -5.62 -23.07
CA LYS A 160 -10.79 -6.55 -24.13
C LYS A 160 -9.92 -7.81 -24.22
N GLN A 161 -8.75 -7.82 -23.60
CA GLN A 161 -7.82 -8.96 -23.57
C GLN A 161 -7.07 -9.03 -22.22
N PRO A 162 -6.44 -10.17 -21.89
CA PRO A 162 -5.66 -10.34 -20.66
C PRO A 162 -4.59 -9.28 -20.38
N SER A 163 -3.89 -8.79 -21.41
CA SER A 163 -2.87 -7.74 -21.25
C SER A 163 -3.47 -6.42 -20.78
N ASP A 164 -4.70 -6.08 -21.18
CA ASP A 164 -5.38 -4.86 -20.74
C ASP A 164 -5.71 -4.93 -19.24
N LEU A 165 -6.21 -6.09 -18.78
CA LEU A 165 -6.51 -6.30 -17.37
C LEU A 165 -5.23 -6.27 -16.54
N LEU A 166 -4.19 -6.99 -16.98
CA LEU A 166 -2.90 -6.97 -16.30
C LEU A 166 -2.33 -5.56 -16.20
N ARG A 167 -2.39 -4.76 -17.27
CA ARG A 167 -1.92 -3.37 -17.24
C ARG A 167 -2.68 -2.53 -16.22
N VAL A 168 -4.00 -2.69 -16.12
CA VAL A 168 -4.83 -2.00 -15.11
C VAL A 168 -4.42 -2.42 -13.69
N LEU A 169 -4.28 -3.72 -13.43
CA LEU A 169 -3.92 -4.23 -12.11
C LEU A 169 -2.48 -3.87 -11.72
N LEU A 170 -1.53 -3.99 -12.65
CA LEU A 170 -0.14 -3.55 -12.45
C LEU A 170 -0.08 -2.08 -12.09
N ARG A 171 -0.75 -1.21 -12.86
CA ARG A 171 -0.81 0.22 -12.57
C ARG A 171 -1.39 0.50 -11.18
N ARG A 172 -2.51 -0.13 -10.85
CA ARG A 172 -3.20 0.03 -9.57
C ARG A 172 -2.30 -0.38 -8.40
N HIS A 173 -1.79 -1.61 -8.42
CA HIS A 173 -1.07 -2.20 -7.31
C HIS A 173 0.34 -1.61 -7.16
N TYR A 174 1.02 -1.33 -8.27
CA TYR A 174 2.35 -0.71 -8.25
C TYR A 174 2.31 0.71 -7.66
N ARG A 175 1.26 1.49 -7.95
CA ARG A 175 1.06 2.83 -7.37
C ARG A 175 0.51 2.81 -5.95
N GLY A 176 0.19 1.64 -5.40
CA GLY A 176 -0.47 1.52 -4.10
C GLY A 176 -1.84 2.22 -4.05
N GLN A 177 -2.56 2.30 -5.18
CA GLN A 177 -3.88 2.96 -5.22
C GLN A 177 -4.88 2.20 -4.35
N ARG A 178 -5.45 2.89 -3.37
CA ARG A 178 -6.47 2.34 -2.47
C ARG A 178 -7.85 2.62 -3.05
N ILE A 179 -8.41 1.64 -3.75
CA ILE A 179 -9.76 1.73 -4.32
C ILE A 179 -10.76 1.15 -3.31
N PRO A 180 -11.84 1.86 -2.95
CA PRO A 180 -12.85 1.34 -2.04
C PRO A 180 -13.53 0.06 -2.54
N ALA A 181 -13.88 -0.83 -1.61
CA ALA A 181 -14.50 -2.13 -1.91
C ALA A 181 -15.75 -2.02 -2.80
N ILE A 182 -16.57 -0.98 -2.60
CA ILE A 182 -17.79 -0.76 -3.40
C ILE A 182 -17.51 -0.52 -4.90
N LEU A 183 -16.31 -0.03 -5.24
CA LEU A 183 -15.84 0.18 -6.61
C LEU A 183 -15.19 -1.08 -7.15
N ASP A 184 -14.45 -1.82 -6.32
CA ASP A 184 -13.89 -3.13 -6.68
C ASP A 184 -14.98 -4.14 -7.03
N GLU A 185 -15.99 -4.26 -6.17
CA GLU A 185 -17.15 -5.12 -6.39
C GLU A 185 -17.86 -4.77 -7.70
N HIS A 186 -18.02 -3.47 -7.97
CA HIS A 186 -18.63 -2.99 -9.21
C HIS A 186 -17.76 -3.29 -10.43
N PHE A 187 -16.44 -3.09 -10.32
CA PHE A 187 -15.50 -3.39 -11.38
C PHE A 187 -15.45 -4.90 -11.70
N ILE A 188 -15.37 -5.75 -10.67
CA ILE A 188 -15.46 -7.21 -10.79
C ILE A 188 -16.76 -7.61 -11.49
N LYS A 189 -17.90 -7.06 -11.04
CA LYS A 189 -19.21 -7.33 -11.64
C LYS A 189 -19.24 -7.02 -13.13
N ILE A 190 -18.64 -5.90 -13.57
CA ILE A 190 -18.55 -5.54 -14.99
C ILE A 190 -17.71 -6.56 -15.76
N LEU A 191 -16.54 -6.96 -15.24
CA LEU A 191 -15.66 -7.94 -15.88
C LEU A 191 -16.31 -9.33 -16.00
N ARG A 192 -17.02 -9.77 -14.96
CA ARG A 192 -17.79 -11.01 -14.97
C ARG A 192 -18.93 -10.96 -15.99
N HIS A 193 -19.68 -9.85 -16.06
CA HIS A 193 -20.76 -9.69 -17.03
C HIS A 193 -20.26 -9.64 -18.49
N LYS A 194 -19.09 -9.03 -18.75
CA LYS A 194 -18.45 -9.07 -20.06
C LYS A 194 -18.14 -10.51 -20.51
N SER A 195 -17.76 -11.37 -19.56
CA SER A 195 -17.46 -12.78 -19.83
C SER A 195 -18.71 -13.59 -20.20
N ALA A 196 -19.91 -13.18 -19.76
CA ALA A 196 -21.17 -13.84 -20.08
C ALA A 196 -21.82 -13.38 -21.40
N GLY A 197 -21.38 -12.27 -21.99
CA GLY A 197 -22.08 -11.57 -23.09
C GLY A 197 -21.41 -11.61 -24.47
N GLN A 198 -20.26 -12.27 -24.64
CA GLN A 198 -19.58 -12.35 -25.95
C GLN A 198 -19.68 -13.76 -26.56
N PRO A 199 -20.46 -13.96 -27.64
CA PRO A 199 -20.24 -15.11 -28.51
C PRO A 199 -18.97 -14.85 -29.35
N ILE A 200 -17.96 -15.70 -29.21
CA ILE A 200 -16.70 -15.57 -29.96
C ILE A 200 -16.86 -16.23 -31.34
N TRP A 201 -16.58 -15.42 -32.36
CA TRP A 201 -16.31 -15.74 -33.78
C TRP A 201 -16.17 -17.23 -34.16
N THR A 202 -17.08 -17.75 -35.00
CA THR A 202 -16.82 -18.96 -35.81
C THR A 202 -15.97 -18.58 -37.03
N PRO A 203 -14.83 -19.26 -37.29
CA PRO A 203 -14.11 -19.08 -38.54
C PRO A 203 -14.99 -19.53 -39.70
N ALA A 204 -15.17 -18.67 -40.70
CA ALA A 204 -15.78 -19.04 -41.96
C ALA A 204 -14.84 -20.02 -42.69
N GLY A 205 -15.14 -21.31 -42.62
CA GLY A 205 -14.42 -22.35 -43.34
C GLY A 205 -14.09 -23.59 -42.49
N ARG A 206 -15.10 -24.35 -42.08
CA ARG A 206 -14.92 -25.77 -41.73
C ARG A 206 -15.60 -26.61 -42.81
N PRO A 207 -14.90 -27.54 -43.48
CA PRO A 207 -15.55 -28.47 -44.38
C PRO A 207 -16.52 -29.36 -43.57
N GLU A 208 -17.73 -29.53 -44.10
CA GLU A 208 -18.75 -30.41 -43.53
C GLU A 208 -18.18 -31.84 -43.38
N GLY A 209 -18.10 -32.35 -42.13
CA GLY A 209 -17.80 -33.77 -41.91
C GLY A 209 -17.01 -34.19 -40.68
N VAL A 210 -16.63 -33.30 -39.75
CA VAL A 210 -15.91 -33.71 -38.52
C VAL A 210 -16.80 -33.51 -37.29
N ARG A 211 -17.24 -34.62 -36.67
CA ARG A 211 -17.91 -34.62 -35.36
C ARG A 211 -16.96 -34.03 -34.33
N ALA A 212 -17.42 -32.99 -33.62
CA ALA A 212 -16.75 -32.45 -32.45
C ALA A 212 -16.51 -33.58 -31.44
N ARG A 213 -15.26 -33.71 -30.97
CA ARG A 213 -14.98 -34.45 -29.74
C ARG A 213 -15.47 -33.59 -28.58
N ASP A 214 -16.21 -34.22 -27.69
CA ASP A 214 -16.77 -33.65 -26.48
C ASP A 214 -15.66 -33.02 -25.60
N GLY A 215 -15.86 -31.77 -25.13
CA GLY A 215 -15.17 -31.27 -23.94
C GLY A 215 -14.52 -29.88 -23.93
N GLU A 216 -14.58 -29.05 -24.98
CA GLU A 216 -14.10 -27.65 -24.89
C GLU A 216 -15.23 -26.73 -24.41
N HIS A 217 -15.42 -26.63 -23.10
CA HIS A 217 -16.15 -25.51 -22.51
C HIS A 217 -15.34 -24.23 -22.79
N GLN A 218 -15.82 -23.41 -23.71
CA GLN A 218 -15.24 -22.11 -24.00
C GLN A 218 -15.59 -21.14 -22.86
N ASN A 219 -14.68 -21.00 -21.91
CA ASN A 219 -14.82 -20.08 -20.78
C ASN A 219 -14.74 -18.63 -21.28
N GLY A 220 -15.57 -17.75 -20.70
CA GLY A 220 -15.53 -16.32 -20.97
C GLY A 220 -14.15 -15.72 -20.64
N LEU A 221 -13.80 -14.60 -21.28
CA LEU A 221 -12.44 -14.02 -21.31
C LEU A 221 -11.73 -13.92 -19.93
N PHE A 222 -12.48 -13.68 -18.85
CA PHE A 222 -11.95 -13.59 -17.48
C PHE A 222 -12.65 -14.54 -16.50
N GLU A 223 -13.33 -15.57 -16.99
CA GLU A 223 -14.12 -16.48 -16.13
C GLU A 223 -13.23 -17.24 -15.14
N ASP A 224 -12.09 -17.75 -15.58
CA ASP A 224 -11.16 -18.50 -14.72
C ASP A 224 -10.27 -17.61 -13.84
N TRP A 225 -10.32 -16.29 -14.01
CA TRP A 225 -9.48 -15.38 -13.25
C TRP A 225 -9.98 -15.24 -11.81
N PRO A 226 -9.08 -15.17 -10.81
CA PRO A 226 -9.42 -15.02 -9.39
C PRO A 226 -9.65 -13.55 -9.04
N LEU A 227 -10.55 -12.88 -9.76
CA LEU A 227 -10.75 -11.43 -9.71
C LEU A 227 -11.02 -10.91 -8.29
N GLU A 228 -11.80 -11.66 -7.51
CA GLU A 228 -12.15 -11.32 -6.12
C GLU A 228 -10.94 -11.36 -5.18
N ALA A 229 -9.88 -12.12 -5.54
CA ALA A 229 -8.64 -12.17 -4.77
C ALA A 229 -7.63 -11.12 -5.25
N ILE A 230 -7.41 -11.00 -6.57
CA ILE A 230 -6.28 -10.22 -7.11
C ILE A 230 -6.62 -8.75 -7.34
N ILE A 231 -7.89 -8.37 -7.49
CA ILE A 231 -8.27 -6.97 -7.69
C ILE A 231 -8.10 -6.15 -6.40
N PRO A 232 -8.61 -6.58 -5.22
CA PRO A 232 -8.50 -5.79 -4.01
C PRO A 232 -7.12 -5.92 -3.31
N ASP A 233 -6.40 -7.03 -3.49
CA ASP A 233 -5.20 -7.37 -2.72
C ASP A 233 -3.94 -7.43 -3.60
N ALA A 234 -3.03 -6.47 -3.40
CA ALA A 234 -1.77 -6.39 -4.12
C ALA A 234 -0.87 -7.62 -3.91
N GLN A 235 -0.86 -8.21 -2.72
CA GLN A 235 -0.06 -9.40 -2.44
C GLN A 235 -0.59 -10.62 -3.17
N ALA A 236 -1.91 -10.79 -3.18
CA ALA A 236 -2.55 -11.86 -3.95
C ALA A 236 -2.25 -11.69 -5.44
N PHE A 237 -2.28 -10.46 -5.94
CA PHE A 237 -1.91 -10.16 -7.32
C PHE A 237 -0.44 -10.49 -7.62
N PHE A 238 0.52 -10.01 -6.80
CA PHE A 238 1.94 -10.30 -7.03
C PHE A 238 2.25 -11.79 -6.91
N ALA A 239 1.64 -12.50 -5.95
CA ALA A 239 1.76 -13.96 -5.86
C ALA A 239 1.19 -14.67 -7.11
N PHE A 240 0.04 -14.22 -7.61
CA PHE A 240 -0.54 -14.72 -8.86
C PHE A 240 0.42 -14.55 -10.06
N LEU A 241 1.10 -13.40 -10.17
CA LEU A 241 2.13 -13.18 -11.20
C LEU A 241 3.36 -14.07 -10.97
N GLN A 242 3.85 -14.16 -9.73
CA GLN A 242 5.03 -14.93 -9.35
C GLN A 242 4.89 -16.41 -9.72
N GLU A 243 3.72 -17.00 -9.52
CA GLU A 243 3.42 -18.39 -9.88
C GLU A 243 3.52 -18.68 -11.37
N ARG A 244 3.24 -17.69 -12.22
CA ARG A 244 3.15 -17.83 -13.68
C ARG A 244 4.43 -17.41 -14.39
N TRP A 245 5.33 -16.74 -13.68
CA TRP A 245 6.60 -16.30 -14.22
C TRP A 245 7.48 -17.45 -14.74
N PRO A 246 7.68 -18.58 -14.04
CA PRO A 246 8.47 -19.70 -14.56
C PRO A 246 7.92 -20.27 -15.87
N VAL A 247 6.60 -20.44 -15.97
CA VAL A 247 5.93 -20.96 -17.17
C VAL A 247 6.12 -20.04 -18.37
N PHE A 248 6.10 -18.73 -18.14
CA PHE A 248 6.41 -17.75 -19.17
C PHE A 248 7.87 -17.83 -19.63
N LEU A 249 8.83 -17.99 -18.72
CA LEU A 249 10.24 -18.18 -19.08
C LEU A 249 10.44 -19.44 -19.92
N ASP A 250 9.80 -20.55 -19.56
CA ASP A 250 9.83 -21.79 -20.35
C ASP A 250 9.27 -21.58 -21.76
N SER A 251 8.23 -20.75 -21.90
CA SER A 251 7.65 -20.43 -23.21
C SER A 251 8.58 -19.60 -24.09
N LEU A 252 9.41 -18.74 -23.49
CA LEU A 252 10.39 -17.90 -24.17
C LEU A 252 11.66 -18.67 -24.55
N ALA A 253 12.01 -19.69 -23.75
CA ALA A 253 13.17 -20.55 -23.92
C ALA A 253 13.00 -21.63 -25.01
N LYS A 254 11.75 -21.92 -25.41
CA LYS A 254 11.47 -22.85 -26.51
C LYS A 254 11.84 -22.19 -27.84
N PRO A 255 12.57 -22.89 -28.74
CA PRO A 255 12.79 -22.39 -30.08
C PRO A 255 11.43 -22.16 -30.75
N LYS A 256 11.26 -21.02 -31.43
CA LYS A 256 10.14 -20.78 -32.35
C LYS A 256 10.31 -21.69 -33.57
N ASP A 257 10.11 -22.99 -33.41
CA ASP A 257 9.87 -23.86 -34.57
C ASP A 257 8.43 -23.59 -35.05
N ASP A 258 8.30 -23.34 -36.36
CA ASP A 258 7.10 -22.96 -37.13
C ASP A 258 6.79 -21.44 -37.29
N ALA A 259 7.81 -20.59 -37.32
CA ALA A 259 7.73 -19.37 -38.13
C ALA A 259 8.20 -19.69 -39.55
N VAL A 260 7.26 -19.96 -40.47
CA VAL A 260 7.54 -19.94 -41.91
C VAL A 260 8.10 -18.55 -42.25
N PRO A 261 9.35 -18.43 -42.73
CA PRO A 261 9.84 -17.16 -43.24
C PRO A 261 9.26 -16.96 -44.64
N GLU A 262 8.43 -15.93 -44.82
CA GLU A 262 8.25 -15.34 -46.15
C GLU A 262 9.58 -14.70 -46.58
N ASP A 263 10.01 -15.10 -47.77
CA ASP A 263 10.98 -14.45 -48.66
C ASP A 263 12.44 -14.26 -48.18
N ALA A 264 13.31 -15.19 -48.60
CA ALA A 264 14.63 -14.85 -49.15
C ALA A 264 15.09 -15.92 -50.15
N ALA A 265 15.32 -15.47 -51.38
CA ALA A 265 15.74 -16.26 -52.53
C ALA A 265 17.17 -16.83 -52.43
N ASP A 266 17.37 -17.93 -53.15
CA ASP A 266 18.60 -18.43 -53.79
C ASP A 266 19.94 -18.18 -53.08
N TYR A 267 20.58 -19.26 -52.62
CA TYR A 267 21.98 -19.57 -52.99
C TYR A 267 22.27 -21.05 -52.70
N ASP A 268 22.68 -21.75 -53.77
CA ASP A 268 23.14 -23.14 -53.81
C ASP A 268 24.64 -23.21 -53.45
N PHE A 269 25.05 -24.10 -52.52
CA PHE A 269 26.31 -24.86 -52.61
C PHE A 269 26.47 -25.95 -51.51
N ASP A 270 26.42 -27.20 -51.97
CA ASP A 270 27.32 -28.34 -51.75
C ASP A 270 27.54 -29.01 -50.36
N GLN A 271 27.56 -30.34 -50.43
CA GLN A 271 27.72 -31.33 -49.39
C GLN A 271 29.20 -31.61 -49.10
N SER A 272 29.58 -31.93 -47.85
CA SER A 272 30.23 -33.20 -47.47
C SER A 272 30.92 -33.19 -46.09
N ALA A 273 30.86 -34.38 -45.45
CA ALA A 273 31.64 -34.90 -44.31
C ALA A 273 31.35 -34.28 -42.91
N GLY A 274 31.12 -35.02 -41.82
CA GLY A 274 31.21 -36.45 -41.54
C GLY A 274 31.71 -36.64 -40.10
N GLN A 275 31.00 -37.43 -39.28
CA GLN A 275 31.49 -38.08 -38.03
C GLN A 275 31.80 -37.11 -36.85
N GLN A 276 31.50 -37.38 -35.57
CA GLN A 276 31.53 -38.62 -34.83
C GLN A 276 30.86 -38.43 -33.45
N ILE A 277 30.30 -39.53 -32.95
CA ILE A 277 29.61 -39.71 -31.67
C ILE A 277 30.62 -39.66 -30.50
N GLY A 278 30.24 -38.99 -29.42
CA GLY A 278 30.94 -39.01 -28.13
C GLY A 278 29.94 -38.99 -26.97
N THR A 279 29.66 -40.17 -26.43
CA THR A 279 28.89 -40.44 -25.22
C THR A 279 29.61 -39.93 -23.98
N ALA A 280 28.94 -39.15 -23.13
CA ALA A 280 29.32 -39.01 -21.73
C ALA A 280 28.06 -38.73 -20.89
N GLU A 281 27.67 -39.76 -20.15
CA GLU A 281 26.65 -39.76 -19.13
C GLU A 281 27.04 -38.85 -17.97
N GLY A 282 26.06 -38.11 -17.46
CA GLY A 282 26.23 -37.23 -16.31
C GLY A 282 25.01 -36.34 -16.11
N ARG A 283 23.82 -36.94 -15.94
CA ARG A 283 22.63 -36.25 -15.45
C ARG A 283 22.82 -35.95 -13.96
N PRO A 284 22.78 -34.69 -13.50
CA PRO A 284 22.23 -34.41 -12.19
C PRO A 284 20.70 -34.37 -12.32
N GLU A 285 20.05 -35.18 -11.49
CA GLU A 285 18.66 -35.07 -11.08
C GLU A 285 18.34 -33.58 -10.81
N GLY A 286 17.36 -32.94 -11.44
CA GLY A 286 15.95 -33.26 -11.32
C GLY A 286 15.27 -32.26 -10.39
N VAL A 287 15.06 -31.02 -10.85
CA VAL A 287 13.97 -30.17 -10.35
C VAL A 287 13.02 -29.91 -11.51
N ARG A 288 12.32 -30.96 -11.93
CA ARG A 288 11.02 -30.77 -12.60
C ARG A 288 10.07 -30.29 -11.52
N ALA A 289 9.72 -29.01 -11.53
CA ALA A 289 8.49 -28.57 -10.91
C ALA A 289 7.36 -29.27 -11.67
N ARG A 290 6.91 -30.39 -11.11
CA ARG A 290 5.70 -31.11 -11.50
C ARG A 290 4.53 -30.13 -11.39
N ASP A 291 3.54 -30.31 -12.26
CA ASP A 291 2.21 -29.71 -12.20
C ASP A 291 1.79 -29.41 -10.75
N GLY A 292 2.08 -28.19 -10.29
CA GLY A 292 1.77 -27.73 -8.96
C GLY A 292 0.40 -27.08 -9.04
N GLU A 293 -0.51 -27.49 -8.16
CA GLU A 293 -1.76 -26.76 -7.96
C GLU A 293 -1.39 -25.31 -7.61
N TYR A 294 -1.59 -24.40 -8.58
CA TYR A 294 -1.46 -22.97 -8.32
C TYR A 294 -2.36 -22.61 -7.14
N GLN A 295 -1.87 -21.75 -6.23
CA GLN A 295 -2.70 -21.26 -5.14
C GLN A 295 -3.91 -20.49 -5.71
N PHE A 296 -3.68 -19.78 -6.81
CA PHE A 296 -4.68 -18.99 -7.48
C PHE A 296 -5.09 -19.67 -8.80
N PRO A 297 -6.40 -19.87 -9.05
CA PRO A 297 -6.86 -20.35 -10.35
C PRO A 297 -6.57 -19.32 -11.45
N GLY A 298 -6.74 -19.70 -12.71
CA GLY A 298 -6.61 -18.80 -13.87
C GLY A 298 -5.55 -19.24 -14.87
N PRO A 299 -5.35 -18.47 -15.96
CA PRO A 299 -4.49 -18.87 -17.06
C PRO A 299 -3.05 -19.06 -16.61
N ALA A 300 -2.42 -20.15 -17.06
CA ALA A 300 -1.03 -20.47 -16.73
C ALA A 300 -0.03 -19.57 -17.46
N LEU A 301 -0.31 -19.21 -18.72
CA LEU A 301 0.53 -18.32 -19.51
C LEU A 301 -0.06 -16.91 -19.52
N LEU A 302 0.66 -15.96 -18.92
CA LEU A 302 0.30 -14.54 -18.93
C LEU A 302 1.07 -13.79 -20.03
N PRO A 303 0.48 -12.74 -20.62
CA PRO A 303 1.14 -11.93 -21.66
C PRO A 303 2.14 -10.94 -21.04
N PHE A 304 3.14 -11.45 -20.32
CA PHE A 304 4.21 -10.65 -19.73
C PHE A 304 5.05 -9.94 -20.80
N ASP A 305 5.09 -10.50 -22.00
CA ASP A 305 5.79 -9.95 -23.16
C ASP A 305 5.05 -8.78 -23.83
N HIS A 306 3.86 -8.39 -23.37
CA HIS A 306 3.19 -7.21 -23.88
C HIS A 306 3.93 -5.94 -23.44
N HIS A 307 4.20 -5.01 -24.37
CA HIS A 307 5.05 -3.83 -24.12
C HIS A 307 4.65 -3.03 -22.86
N ASP A 308 3.36 -2.73 -22.70
CA ASP A 308 2.83 -2.01 -21.53
C ASP A 308 2.89 -2.80 -20.22
N VAL A 309 3.03 -4.13 -20.28
CA VAL A 309 3.12 -5.01 -19.10
C VAL A 309 4.58 -5.12 -18.65
N ARG A 310 5.51 -5.32 -19.59
CA ARG A 310 6.95 -5.49 -19.33
C ARG A 310 7.53 -4.43 -18.40
N ILE A 311 7.18 -3.16 -18.65
CA ILE A 311 7.70 -2.01 -17.88
C ILE A 311 7.43 -2.18 -16.38
N TYR A 312 6.24 -2.66 -16.01
CA TYR A 312 5.91 -2.89 -14.61
C TYR A 312 6.61 -4.13 -14.07
N ILE A 313 6.68 -5.21 -14.85
CA ILE A 313 7.31 -6.46 -14.41
C ILE A 313 8.79 -6.23 -14.06
N ASP A 314 9.52 -5.47 -14.87
CA ASP A 314 10.90 -5.10 -14.59
C ASP A 314 11.01 -4.35 -13.25
N ASN A 315 10.14 -3.37 -13.03
CA ASN A 315 10.11 -2.61 -11.77
C ASN A 315 9.75 -3.50 -10.57
N LEU A 316 8.82 -4.45 -10.71
CA LEU A 316 8.44 -5.33 -9.62
C LEU A 316 9.60 -6.22 -9.16
N PHE A 317 10.40 -6.75 -10.09
CA PHE A 317 11.62 -7.49 -9.73
C PHE A 317 12.71 -6.57 -9.18
N LEU A 318 12.89 -5.40 -9.80
CA LEU A 318 13.87 -4.41 -9.35
C LEU A 318 13.62 -3.99 -7.90
N GLU A 319 12.36 -3.75 -7.54
CA GLU A 319 11.93 -3.30 -6.22
C GLU A 319 11.64 -4.44 -5.24
N GLY A 320 11.85 -5.70 -5.62
CA GLY A 320 11.71 -6.86 -4.72
C GLY A 320 10.29 -7.32 -4.45
N LEU A 321 9.30 -6.73 -5.14
CA LEU A 321 7.90 -7.14 -5.09
C LEU A 321 7.67 -8.50 -5.78
N LEU A 322 8.53 -8.86 -6.73
CA LEU A 322 8.67 -10.19 -7.30
C LEU A 322 10.09 -10.72 -7.11
N GLN A 323 10.22 -12.04 -7.00
CA GLN A 323 11.46 -12.74 -6.71
C GLN A 323 11.99 -13.48 -7.95
N PRO A 324 13.25 -13.25 -8.35
CA PRO A 324 13.81 -13.90 -9.53
C PRO A 324 13.91 -15.42 -9.34
N VAL A 325 13.73 -16.17 -10.42
CA VAL A 325 13.70 -17.64 -10.40
C VAL A 325 14.89 -18.24 -11.16
N PRO A 326 15.42 -19.40 -10.74
CA PRO A 326 16.44 -20.11 -11.53
C PRO A 326 15.82 -20.68 -12.81
N HIS A 327 16.61 -20.77 -13.88
CA HIS A 327 16.18 -21.35 -15.16
C HIS A 327 17.38 -21.98 -15.89
N GLU A 328 17.17 -23.08 -16.62
CA GLU A 328 18.25 -23.81 -17.31
C GLU A 328 19.00 -22.94 -18.34
N GLN A 329 18.27 -22.11 -19.09
CA GLN A 329 18.82 -21.17 -20.07
C GLN A 329 19.09 -19.76 -19.50
N SER A 330 19.39 -19.63 -18.20
CA SER A 330 19.53 -18.33 -17.51
C SER A 330 20.48 -17.36 -18.21
N GLN A 331 21.62 -17.84 -18.71
CA GLN A 331 22.62 -17.02 -19.40
C GLN A 331 22.13 -16.41 -20.73
N ALA A 332 21.28 -17.14 -21.46
CA ALA A 332 20.71 -16.66 -22.72
C ALA A 332 19.58 -15.67 -22.45
N LEU A 333 18.66 -16.04 -21.55
CA LEU A 333 17.51 -15.21 -21.20
C LEU A 333 17.91 -13.90 -20.50
N ALA A 334 18.99 -13.89 -19.73
CA ALA A 334 19.52 -12.67 -19.09
C ALA A 334 20.05 -11.61 -20.07
N LYS A 335 20.22 -11.96 -21.35
CA LYS A 335 20.53 -11.00 -22.43
C LYS A 335 19.28 -10.35 -23.03
N THR A 336 18.10 -10.71 -22.52
CA THR A 336 16.81 -10.16 -22.96
C THR A 336 16.19 -9.32 -21.84
N TRP A 337 15.00 -8.78 -22.07
CA TRP A 337 14.31 -7.90 -21.11
C TRP A 337 14.01 -8.58 -19.77
N VAL A 338 13.87 -9.91 -19.73
CA VAL A 338 13.53 -10.66 -18.49
C VAL A 338 14.68 -10.78 -17.48
N ALA A 339 15.80 -10.08 -17.69
CA ALA A 339 17.03 -10.21 -16.92
C ALA A 339 16.84 -9.99 -15.41
N TYR A 340 15.94 -9.09 -14.98
CA TYR A 340 15.67 -8.87 -13.56
C TYR A 340 14.92 -10.03 -12.89
N GLY A 341 14.15 -10.81 -13.65
CA GLY A 341 13.36 -11.94 -13.14
C GLY A 341 14.07 -13.28 -13.15
N ILE A 342 15.36 -13.34 -13.49
CA ILE A 342 16.12 -14.59 -13.65
C ILE A 342 17.32 -14.62 -12.72
N LYS A 343 17.51 -15.76 -12.05
CA LYS A 343 18.73 -16.02 -11.27
C LYS A 343 19.84 -16.53 -12.18
N VAL A 344 20.81 -15.66 -12.52
CA VAL A 344 22.05 -16.04 -13.24
C VAL A 344 23.16 -16.41 -12.25
N SER A 345 23.58 -15.42 -11.46
CA SER A 345 24.47 -15.59 -10.32
C SER A 345 24.08 -14.59 -9.23
N PRO A 346 24.24 -14.92 -7.93
CA PRO A 346 23.88 -14.00 -6.85
C PRO A 346 24.52 -12.62 -7.01
N VAL A 347 25.81 -12.57 -7.35
CA VAL A 347 26.59 -11.34 -7.52
C VAL A 347 26.09 -10.50 -8.70
N GLU A 348 25.83 -11.11 -9.86
CA GLU A 348 25.39 -10.36 -11.04
C GLU A 348 23.97 -9.80 -10.87
N ASN A 349 23.07 -10.60 -10.28
CA ASN A 349 21.70 -10.15 -10.03
C ASN A 349 21.69 -9.00 -9.02
N ARG A 350 22.49 -9.10 -7.93
CA ARG A 350 22.66 -8.04 -6.95
C ARG A 350 23.15 -6.76 -7.62
N ARG A 351 24.24 -6.82 -8.38
CA ARG A 351 24.79 -5.66 -9.11
C ARG A 351 23.74 -5.00 -10.02
N ARG A 352 23.05 -5.80 -10.85
CA ARG A 352 22.02 -5.33 -11.78
C ARG A 352 20.88 -4.63 -11.04
N ARG A 353 20.42 -5.21 -9.92
CA ARG A 353 19.34 -4.69 -9.09
C ARG A 353 19.76 -3.39 -8.39
N MET A 354 20.96 -3.34 -7.82
CA MET A 354 21.50 -2.13 -7.20
C MET A 354 21.63 -0.98 -8.20
N GLU A 355 22.19 -1.22 -9.39
CA GLU A 355 22.30 -0.20 -10.44
C GLU A 355 20.93 0.35 -10.86
N GLY A 356 19.95 -0.52 -11.08
CA GLY A 356 18.60 -0.08 -11.45
C GLY A 356 17.90 0.68 -10.32
N LEU A 357 18.09 0.27 -9.06
CA LEU A 357 17.50 0.95 -7.90
C LEU A 357 18.13 2.33 -7.72
N LEU A 358 19.45 2.45 -7.82
CA LEU A 358 20.16 3.74 -7.78
C LEU A 358 19.60 4.71 -8.82
N ASP A 359 19.53 4.27 -10.08
CA ASP A 359 19.01 5.10 -11.19
C ASP A 359 17.54 5.50 -10.99
N SER A 360 16.71 4.62 -10.43
CA SER A 360 15.29 4.87 -10.16
C SER A 360 15.12 5.85 -9.00
N ILE A 361 15.83 5.64 -7.89
CA ILE A 361 15.76 6.45 -6.67
C ILE A 361 16.24 7.87 -6.97
N GLU A 362 17.34 8.04 -7.69
CA GLU A 362 17.89 9.36 -8.04
C GLU A 362 16.91 10.25 -8.80
N LYS A 363 16.05 9.66 -9.64
CA LYS A 363 15.07 10.35 -10.48
C LYS A 363 13.74 10.60 -9.76
N THR A 364 13.50 9.93 -8.62
CA THR A 364 12.19 9.89 -7.98
C THR A 364 12.20 10.31 -6.51
N ILE A 365 13.23 11.05 -6.07
CA ILE A 365 13.27 11.68 -4.75
C ILE A 365 12.04 12.60 -4.62
N PRO A 366 11.15 12.39 -3.62
CA PRO A 366 9.97 13.23 -3.45
C PRO A 366 10.35 14.69 -3.17
N THR A 367 9.51 15.60 -3.65
CA THR A 367 9.72 17.05 -3.47
C THR A 367 9.13 17.54 -2.14
N VAL A 368 9.43 18.78 -1.77
CA VAL A 368 8.80 19.44 -0.61
C VAL A 368 7.28 19.58 -0.71
N GLN A 369 6.70 19.52 -1.92
CA GLN A 369 5.24 19.55 -2.12
C GLN A 369 4.61 18.15 -2.21
N ALA A 370 5.43 17.09 -2.14
CA ALA A 370 4.95 15.72 -2.19
C ALA A 370 4.00 15.42 -1.03
N ARG A 371 2.99 14.60 -1.28
CA ARG A 371 2.15 14.06 -0.22
C ARG A 371 2.93 13.05 0.60
N HIS A 372 2.52 12.83 1.85
CA HIS A 372 3.20 11.91 2.76
C HIS A 372 3.32 10.46 2.21
N GLY A 373 2.33 9.98 1.45
CA GLY A 373 2.36 8.65 0.85
C GLY A 373 3.49 8.43 -0.16
N GLU A 374 3.93 9.49 -0.86
CA GLU A 374 5.07 9.42 -1.78
C GLU A 374 6.37 9.14 -1.02
N TRP A 375 6.54 9.74 0.16
CA TRP A 375 7.67 9.47 1.05
C TRP A 375 7.63 8.05 1.62
N LEU A 376 6.45 7.55 2.01
CA LEU A 376 6.30 6.18 2.51
C LEU A 376 6.66 5.15 1.43
N HIS A 377 6.19 5.36 0.19
CA HIS A 377 6.53 4.49 -0.94
C HIS A 377 8.02 4.60 -1.34
N PHE A 378 8.59 5.81 -1.30
CA PHE A 378 10.02 6.02 -1.53
C PHE A 378 10.88 5.30 -0.49
N ALA A 379 10.48 5.31 0.79
CA ALA A 379 11.23 4.70 1.88
C ALA A 379 11.50 3.20 1.67
N TYR A 380 10.53 2.45 1.12
CA TYR A 380 10.74 1.02 0.82
C TYR A 380 11.76 0.81 -0.30
N ARG A 381 11.72 1.61 -1.37
CA ARG A 381 12.71 1.50 -2.46
C ARG A 381 14.13 1.83 -1.98
N TRP A 382 14.26 2.86 -1.13
CA TRP A 382 15.51 3.17 -0.46
C TRP A 382 15.97 2.04 0.46
N ALA A 383 15.06 1.45 1.25
CA ALA A 383 15.37 0.35 2.14
C ALA A 383 15.82 -0.91 1.39
N GLU A 384 15.22 -1.23 0.23
CA GLU A 384 15.66 -2.34 -0.64
C GLU A 384 17.09 -2.11 -1.17
N LEU A 385 17.45 -0.88 -1.52
CA LEU A 385 18.83 -0.55 -1.93
C LEU A 385 19.82 -0.70 -0.76
N VAL A 386 19.47 -0.20 0.43
CA VAL A 386 20.32 -0.32 1.63
C VAL A 386 20.46 -1.77 2.08
N ALA A 387 19.39 -2.57 1.99
CA ALA A 387 19.46 -4.00 2.31
C ALA A 387 20.46 -4.73 1.40
N LEU A 388 20.44 -4.44 0.09
CA LEU A 388 21.40 -5.02 -0.87
C LEU A 388 22.85 -4.59 -0.60
N GLU A 389 23.07 -3.36 -0.14
CA GLU A 389 24.39 -2.88 0.29
C GLU A 389 24.91 -3.67 1.50
N LEU A 390 24.04 -3.94 2.47
CA LEU A 390 24.37 -4.59 3.73
C LEU A 390 24.46 -6.12 3.64
N GLU A 391 24.09 -6.73 2.51
CA GLU A 391 24.21 -8.17 2.33
C GLU A 391 25.66 -8.66 2.50
N PRO A 392 25.88 -9.84 3.11
CA PRO A 392 27.20 -10.45 3.20
C PRO A 392 27.86 -10.60 1.83
N ASP A 393 29.20 -10.52 1.83
CA ASP A 393 30.06 -10.63 0.65
C ASP A 393 29.85 -9.55 -0.42
N THR A 394 29.20 -8.44 -0.07
CA THR A 394 29.06 -7.28 -0.97
C THR A 394 30.34 -6.45 -0.99
N THR A 395 31.04 -6.46 -2.12
CA THR A 395 32.16 -5.55 -2.38
C THR A 395 31.77 -4.50 -3.42
N LEU A 396 31.56 -3.26 -2.98
CA LEU A 396 31.23 -2.14 -3.88
C LEU A 396 32.49 -1.39 -4.32
N PRO A 397 32.63 -1.09 -5.63
CA PRO A 397 33.62 -0.13 -6.11
C PRO A 397 33.46 1.23 -5.43
N GLU A 398 34.54 1.99 -5.31
CA GLU A 398 34.55 3.28 -4.61
C GLU A 398 33.52 4.26 -5.19
N GLU A 399 33.42 4.33 -6.52
CA GLU A 399 32.46 5.17 -7.24
C GLU A 399 31.00 4.90 -6.82
N TYR A 400 30.64 3.64 -6.55
CA TYR A 400 29.30 3.29 -6.08
C TYR A 400 29.05 3.80 -4.67
N ARG A 401 30.05 3.70 -3.78
CA ARG A 401 29.94 4.21 -2.41
C ARG A 401 29.83 5.73 -2.38
N GLU A 402 30.64 6.43 -3.18
CA GLU A 402 30.54 7.88 -3.34
C GLU A 402 29.17 8.32 -3.86
N ARG A 403 28.65 7.62 -4.87
CA ARG A 403 27.32 7.88 -5.43
C ARG A 403 26.21 7.68 -4.39
N LEU A 404 26.29 6.61 -3.59
CA LEU A 404 25.31 6.31 -2.55
C LEU A 404 25.32 7.34 -1.42
N GLU A 405 26.49 7.77 -0.96
CA GLU A 405 26.63 8.83 0.05
C GLU A 405 26.10 10.18 -0.45
N ALA A 406 26.41 10.54 -1.70
CA ALA A 406 25.85 11.74 -2.32
C ALA A 406 24.32 11.68 -2.42
N LEU A 407 23.78 10.51 -2.73
CA LEU A 407 22.34 10.27 -2.78
C LEU A 407 21.70 10.37 -1.38
N ARG A 408 22.29 9.75 -0.35
CA ARG A 408 21.84 9.84 1.04
C ARG A 408 21.75 11.29 1.49
N SER A 409 22.79 12.09 1.24
CA SER A 409 22.80 13.52 1.57
C SER A 409 21.68 14.31 0.89
N ARG A 410 21.40 14.03 -0.39
CA ARG A 410 20.27 14.65 -1.13
C ARG A 410 18.92 14.27 -0.54
N ILE A 411 18.75 12.99 -0.18
CA ILE A 411 17.52 12.48 0.44
C ILE A 411 17.30 13.14 1.79
N ASP A 412 18.32 13.19 2.64
CA ASP A 412 18.26 13.80 3.97
C ASP A 412 17.85 15.27 3.89
N SER A 413 18.42 16.02 2.95
CA SER A 413 18.07 17.42 2.71
C SER A 413 16.60 17.57 2.28
N ALA A 414 16.17 16.80 1.27
CA ALA A 414 14.80 16.86 0.76
C ALA A 414 13.76 16.44 1.82
N LEU A 415 14.05 15.40 2.59
CA LEU A 415 13.18 14.93 3.67
C LEU A 415 13.13 15.96 4.81
N THR A 416 14.25 16.60 5.14
CA THR A 416 14.31 17.65 6.17
C THR A 416 13.42 18.83 5.79
N ASP A 417 13.53 19.32 4.56
CA ASP A 417 12.69 20.42 4.05
C ASP A 417 11.20 20.05 4.10
N TRP A 418 10.88 18.82 3.70
CA TRP A 418 9.51 18.32 3.76
C TRP A 418 9.00 18.19 5.19
N VAL A 419 9.80 17.66 6.12
CA VAL A 419 9.42 17.50 7.53
C VAL A 419 9.15 18.85 8.17
N ILE A 420 10.01 19.85 7.93
CA ILE A 420 9.83 21.21 8.48
C ILE A 420 8.52 21.82 8.02
N LYS A 421 8.16 21.64 6.74
CA LYS A 421 6.96 22.27 6.16
C LYS A 421 5.67 21.49 6.43
N ARG A 422 5.70 20.16 6.30
CA ARG A 422 4.49 19.34 6.13
C ARG A 422 4.20 18.39 7.30
N TYR A 423 5.22 17.89 8.01
CA TYR A 423 5.03 16.84 9.03
C TYR A 423 4.00 17.18 10.12
N ALA A 424 3.91 18.44 10.53
CA ALA A 424 3.02 18.85 11.60
C ALA A 424 1.53 18.71 11.26
N SER A 425 1.14 18.57 9.99
CA SER A 425 -0.25 18.34 9.58
C SER A 425 -0.69 16.89 9.83
N LEU A 426 0.25 15.93 9.83
CA LEU A 426 -0.04 14.49 9.84
C LEU A 426 -0.81 14.03 11.09
N ILE A 427 -0.66 14.73 12.22
CA ILE A 427 -1.39 14.47 13.47
C ILE A 427 -2.91 14.53 13.29
N ASN A 428 -3.39 15.33 12.33
CA ASN A 428 -4.82 15.55 12.11
C ASN A 428 -5.41 14.58 11.08
N LEU A 429 -4.58 13.78 10.41
CA LEU A 429 -5.07 12.81 9.42
C LEU A 429 -5.90 11.71 10.09
N PRO A 430 -6.91 11.16 9.40
CA PRO A 430 -7.66 10.02 9.90
C PRO A 430 -6.77 8.82 10.23
N PRO A 431 -7.17 7.96 11.19
CA PRO A 431 -6.36 6.82 11.59
C PRO A 431 -6.56 5.57 10.71
N ALA A 432 -7.37 5.63 9.65
CA ALA A 432 -7.51 4.53 8.70
C ALA A 432 -7.39 5.07 7.26
N PRO A 433 -6.29 4.74 6.55
CA PRO A 433 -5.13 4.01 7.07
C PRO A 433 -4.33 4.78 8.13
N PRO A 434 -3.56 4.10 8.99
CA PRO A 434 -2.74 4.79 9.97
C PRO A 434 -1.58 5.48 9.26
N VAL A 435 -1.36 6.76 9.54
CA VAL A 435 -0.24 7.55 9.00
C VAL A 435 0.83 7.79 10.05
N MET A 436 0.46 7.82 11.32
CA MET A 436 1.33 8.08 12.46
C MET A 436 1.21 6.97 13.50
N LEU A 437 2.24 6.72 14.31
CA LEU A 437 2.24 5.65 15.33
C LEU A 437 0.99 5.63 16.22
N HIS A 438 0.54 6.80 16.68
CA HIS A 438 -0.62 6.91 17.55
C HIS A 438 -1.97 6.62 16.86
N HIS A 439 -1.99 6.45 15.53
CA HIS A 439 -3.17 6.02 14.78
C HIS A 439 -3.37 4.49 14.87
N ILE A 440 -2.30 3.72 15.10
CA ILE A 440 -2.31 2.26 15.04
C ILE A 440 -3.40 1.64 15.93
N PRO A 441 -3.54 1.98 17.22
CA PRO A 441 -4.56 1.34 18.05
C PRO A 441 -5.99 1.57 17.55
N ARG A 442 -6.27 2.76 17.01
CA ARG A 442 -7.59 3.09 16.44
C ARG A 442 -7.83 2.35 15.13
N TYR A 443 -6.80 2.19 14.30
CA TYR A 443 -6.87 1.33 13.12
C TYR A 443 -7.22 -0.10 13.50
N LEU A 444 -6.51 -0.69 14.47
CA LEU A 444 -6.76 -2.05 14.95
C LEU A 444 -8.16 -2.20 15.58
N ALA A 445 -8.64 -1.19 16.30
CA ALA A 445 -9.96 -1.20 16.92
C ALA A 445 -11.09 -1.27 15.87
N ARG A 446 -10.93 -0.59 14.72
CA ARG A 446 -11.88 -0.69 13.60
C ARG A 446 -11.94 -2.11 13.07
N SER A 447 -10.77 -2.74 12.83
CA SER A 447 -10.70 -4.12 12.35
C SER A 447 -11.34 -5.15 13.31
N LEU A 448 -11.36 -4.89 14.62
CA LEU A 448 -12.09 -5.72 15.60
C LEU A 448 -13.59 -5.47 15.61
N GLY A 449 -14.03 -4.26 15.30
CA GLY A 449 -15.45 -3.90 15.22
C GLY A 449 -16.19 -4.66 14.11
N ASP A 450 -15.50 -4.94 13.01
CA ASP A 450 -16.07 -5.59 11.82
C ASP A 450 -16.30 -7.11 12.02
N ASP A 451 -15.45 -7.79 12.81
CA ASP A 451 -15.65 -9.20 13.20
C ASP A 451 -15.14 -9.47 14.62
N ARG A 452 -16.08 -9.72 15.54
CA ARG A 452 -15.82 -10.02 16.96
C ARG A 452 -15.07 -11.34 17.19
N ARG A 453 -14.86 -12.18 16.16
CA ARG A 453 -14.03 -13.39 16.26
C ARG A 453 -12.55 -13.11 15.97
N THR A 454 -12.25 -11.98 15.35
CA THR A 454 -10.89 -11.58 15.03
C THR A 454 -10.08 -11.42 16.31
N LYS A 455 -8.88 -11.99 16.32
CA LYS A 455 -7.91 -11.79 17.38
C LYS A 455 -6.71 -11.07 16.80
N ILE A 456 -6.26 -10.03 17.48
CA ILE A 456 -5.11 -9.23 17.07
C ILE A 456 -4.00 -9.42 18.08
N ALA A 457 -2.80 -9.74 17.58
CA ALA A 457 -1.56 -9.67 18.33
C ALA A 457 -0.76 -8.48 17.79
N TYR A 458 -0.52 -7.47 18.63
CA TYR A 458 0.31 -6.32 18.27
C TYR A 458 1.74 -6.51 18.78
N LEU A 459 2.68 -6.65 17.86
CA LEU A 459 4.09 -6.90 18.11
C LEU A 459 4.89 -5.64 17.79
N VAL A 460 5.64 -5.12 18.76
CA VAL A 460 6.47 -3.92 18.60
C VAL A 460 7.93 -4.28 18.87
N VAL A 461 8.73 -4.29 17.80
CA VAL A 461 10.18 -4.45 17.86
C VAL A 461 10.81 -3.06 17.94
N ASP A 462 11.62 -2.83 18.95
CA ASP A 462 12.28 -1.54 19.14
C ASP A 462 13.55 -1.45 18.28
N GLY A 463 13.80 -0.28 17.70
CA GLY A 463 15.02 0.00 16.94
C GLY A 463 15.19 -0.76 15.62
N LEU A 464 14.11 -1.30 15.03
CA LEU A 464 14.18 -2.00 13.74
C LEU A 464 14.04 -1.01 12.57
N ALA A 465 15.04 -0.96 11.69
CA ALA A 465 15.01 -0.17 10.46
C ALA A 465 14.27 -0.92 9.32
N LEU A 466 13.84 -0.19 8.28
CA LEU A 466 13.08 -0.80 7.16
C LEU A 466 13.94 -1.78 6.34
N ASP A 467 15.22 -1.49 6.15
CA ASP A 467 16.18 -2.39 5.49
C ASP A 467 16.37 -3.69 6.28
N GLN A 468 16.40 -3.61 7.62
CA GLN A 468 16.44 -4.79 8.49
C GLN A 468 15.13 -5.60 8.42
N TRP A 469 13.99 -4.92 8.29
CA TRP A 469 12.70 -5.59 8.09
C TRP A 469 12.66 -6.36 6.77
N ILE A 470 13.22 -5.82 5.68
CA ILE A 470 13.33 -6.52 4.39
C ILE A 470 14.09 -7.83 4.55
N ALA A 471 15.26 -7.80 5.18
CA ALA A 471 16.05 -9.01 5.45
C ALA A 471 15.29 -10.00 6.36
N LEU A 472 14.62 -9.50 7.40
CA LEU A 472 13.84 -10.34 8.31
C LEU A 472 12.65 -11.02 7.60
N ARG A 473 11.94 -10.29 6.75
CA ARG A 473 10.81 -10.79 5.95
C ARG A 473 11.23 -11.97 5.09
N GLU A 474 12.39 -11.87 4.42
CA GLU A 474 12.91 -12.94 3.58
C GLU A 474 13.17 -14.22 4.38
N VAL A 475 13.90 -14.10 5.50
CA VAL A 475 14.19 -15.23 6.39
C VAL A 475 12.91 -15.85 6.95
N LEU A 476 11.93 -15.04 7.34
CA LEU A 476 10.64 -15.54 7.83
C LEU A 476 9.86 -16.28 6.74
N GLY A 477 9.88 -15.77 5.50
CA GLY A 477 9.25 -16.43 4.36
C GLY A 477 9.91 -17.77 3.99
N GLU A 478 11.23 -17.87 4.12
CA GLU A 478 11.97 -19.13 3.95
C GLU A 478 11.63 -20.16 5.03
N GLN A 479 11.47 -19.70 6.28
CA GLN A 479 11.13 -20.58 7.41
C GLN A 479 9.68 -21.07 7.35
N ASP A 480 8.75 -20.22 6.90
CA ASP A 480 7.33 -20.57 6.77
C ASP A 480 6.69 -19.86 5.58
N ALA A 481 6.62 -20.57 4.45
CA ALA A 481 6.00 -20.11 3.22
C ALA A 481 4.47 -19.88 3.33
N THR A 482 3.83 -20.25 4.44
CA THR A 482 2.40 -19.97 4.67
C THR A 482 2.16 -18.54 5.19
N LEU A 483 3.20 -17.87 5.68
CA LEU A 483 3.11 -16.49 6.14
C LEU A 483 2.74 -15.54 5.00
N ARG A 484 1.87 -14.58 5.31
CA ARG A 484 1.43 -13.52 4.39
C ARG A 484 1.75 -12.17 5.01
N PHE A 485 2.45 -11.32 4.28
CA PHE A 485 3.03 -10.08 4.81
C PHE A 485 2.37 -8.84 4.24
N ARG A 486 1.26 -8.35 4.80
CA ARG A 486 0.74 -7.05 4.36
C ARG A 486 1.60 -5.93 4.95
N GLU A 487 2.38 -5.27 4.10
CA GLU A 487 3.34 -4.25 4.48
C GLU A 487 2.79 -2.84 4.23
N ASP A 488 2.98 -1.95 5.20
CA ASP A 488 2.66 -0.52 5.11
C ASP A 488 3.60 0.22 6.07
N ALA A 489 3.74 1.53 5.91
CA ALA A 489 4.63 2.36 6.72
C ALA A 489 3.87 3.48 7.42
N VAL A 490 4.36 3.88 8.60
CA VAL A 490 3.83 5.00 9.37
C VAL A 490 4.97 5.89 9.86
N PHE A 491 4.68 7.17 10.04
CA PHE A 491 5.62 8.11 10.63
C PHE A 491 5.68 7.96 12.16
N ALA A 492 6.91 7.91 12.68
CA ALA A 492 7.17 8.05 14.10
C ALA A 492 7.00 9.51 14.55
N TRP A 493 6.75 9.72 15.85
CA TRP A 493 6.76 11.05 16.46
C TRP A 493 8.18 11.64 16.48
N ILE A 494 8.32 12.96 16.32
CA ILE A 494 9.59 13.65 16.54
C ILE A 494 9.62 14.21 17.97
N PRO A 495 10.66 13.92 18.79
CA PRO A 495 11.81 13.07 18.50
C PRO A 495 11.45 11.58 18.45
N THR A 496 12.11 10.82 17.56
CA THR A 496 11.83 9.41 17.26
C THR A 496 12.34 8.42 18.31
N ILE A 497 12.62 8.90 19.52
CA ILE A 497 13.15 8.09 20.62
C ILE A 497 12.14 7.04 21.09
N THR A 498 12.66 5.90 21.55
CA THR A 498 11.90 4.72 22.01
C THR A 498 10.72 5.06 22.92
N SER A 499 10.93 5.88 23.95
CA SER A 499 9.89 6.20 24.95
C SER A 499 8.72 6.99 24.38
N VAL A 500 8.97 7.87 23.40
CA VAL A 500 7.95 8.67 22.73
C VAL A 500 7.20 7.80 21.73
N SER A 501 7.93 7.10 20.87
CA SER A 501 7.36 6.25 19.81
C SER A 501 6.49 5.13 20.38
N ARG A 502 7.01 4.37 21.34
CA ARG A 502 6.28 3.22 21.91
C ARG A 502 5.07 3.64 22.73
N GLN A 503 5.19 4.66 23.59
CA GLN A 503 4.02 5.11 24.36
C GLN A 503 2.93 5.67 23.44
N ALA A 504 3.29 6.41 22.38
CA ALA A 504 2.30 6.87 21.41
C ALA A 504 1.60 5.68 20.72
N ALA A 505 2.37 4.66 20.33
CA ALA A 505 1.87 3.45 19.69
C ALA A 505 0.95 2.61 20.59
N PHE A 506 1.23 2.51 21.90
CA PHE A 506 0.38 1.76 22.84
C PHE A 506 -0.79 2.60 23.40
N ALA A 507 -0.63 3.91 23.55
CA ALA A 507 -1.69 4.77 24.08
C ALA A 507 -2.75 5.13 23.03
N GLY A 508 -2.40 5.10 21.74
CA GLY A 508 -3.26 5.63 20.68
C GLY A 508 -3.49 7.14 20.79
N LYS A 509 -2.56 7.85 21.45
CA LYS A 509 -2.64 9.28 21.75
C LYS A 509 -1.30 9.99 21.43
N PRO A 510 -1.34 11.28 21.04
CA PRO A 510 -0.13 12.11 20.89
C PRO A 510 0.67 12.27 22.20
N PRO A 511 2.00 12.50 22.13
CA PRO A 511 2.88 12.65 23.31
C PRO A 511 2.47 13.72 24.33
N ILE A 512 1.75 14.74 23.90
CA ILE A 512 1.24 15.81 24.79
C ILE A 512 0.32 15.29 25.91
N TYR A 513 -0.25 14.09 25.76
CA TYR A 513 -1.16 13.48 26.73
C TYR A 513 -0.49 12.63 27.81
N PHE A 514 0.83 12.43 27.73
CA PHE A 514 1.59 11.70 28.75
C PHE A 514 2.92 12.39 29.10
N PRO A 515 2.89 13.69 29.44
CA PRO A 515 4.12 14.46 29.69
C PRO A 515 4.90 13.92 30.90
N ALA A 516 4.22 13.38 31.90
CA ALA A 516 4.84 12.86 33.12
C ALA A 516 5.64 11.55 32.91
N SER A 517 5.40 10.82 31.83
CA SER A 517 6.07 9.54 31.54
C SER A 517 6.83 9.55 30.22
N ILE A 518 6.97 10.70 29.54
CA ILE A 518 7.53 10.79 28.18
C ILE A 518 8.96 10.23 28.04
N HIS A 519 9.72 10.16 29.14
CA HIS A 519 11.09 9.65 29.19
C HIS A 519 11.20 8.16 29.57
N THR A 520 10.09 7.46 29.83
CA THR A 520 10.11 6.03 30.21
C THR A 520 9.09 5.21 29.40
N THR A 521 9.11 3.88 29.55
CA THR A 521 8.15 2.97 28.89
C THR A 521 7.23 2.28 29.90
N ASP A 522 7.29 2.66 31.18
CA ASP A 522 6.65 1.93 32.28
C ASP A 522 5.13 2.03 32.27
N LYS A 523 4.61 3.05 31.58
CA LYS A 523 3.17 3.29 31.44
C LYS A 523 2.54 2.58 30.25
N GLU A 524 3.32 1.95 29.37
CA GLU A 524 2.79 1.19 28.21
C GLU A 524 1.69 0.18 28.58
N PRO A 525 1.83 -0.68 29.62
CA PRO A 525 0.79 -1.65 29.95
C PRO A 525 -0.53 -0.98 30.36
N SER A 526 -0.44 0.08 31.17
CA SER A 526 -1.61 0.83 31.62
C SER A 526 -2.27 1.61 30.49
N LEU A 527 -1.48 2.24 29.61
CA LEU A 527 -1.97 3.02 28.47
C LEU A 527 -2.66 2.11 27.44
N TRP A 528 -2.07 0.95 27.14
CA TRP A 528 -2.66 -0.07 26.25
C TRP A 528 -3.97 -0.61 26.82
N THR A 529 -3.99 -0.97 28.09
CA THR A 529 -5.20 -1.48 28.75
C THR A 529 -6.30 -0.42 28.76
N GLN A 530 -5.97 0.83 29.09
CA GLN A 530 -6.93 1.93 29.11
C GLN A 530 -7.55 2.15 27.73
N PHE A 531 -6.73 2.22 26.68
CA PHE A 531 -7.22 2.41 25.31
C PHE A 531 -8.28 1.37 24.94
N TRP A 532 -8.01 0.08 25.18
CA TRP A 532 -8.94 -0.99 24.81
C TRP A 532 -10.19 -1.06 25.69
N VAL A 533 -10.07 -0.71 26.97
CA VAL A 533 -11.23 -0.57 27.86
C VAL A 533 -12.14 0.56 27.38
N ASP A 534 -11.57 1.67 26.92
CA ASP A 534 -12.33 2.79 26.33
C ASP A 534 -13.02 2.37 25.01
N GLN A 535 -12.47 1.39 24.28
CA GLN A 535 -13.10 0.78 23.09
C GLN A 535 -14.12 -0.32 23.44
N GLY A 536 -14.38 -0.59 24.72
CA GLY A 536 -15.42 -1.52 25.19
C GLY A 536 -14.94 -2.96 25.44
N LEU A 537 -13.64 -3.24 25.39
CA LEU A 537 -13.11 -4.53 25.83
C LEU A 537 -13.01 -4.60 27.37
N THR A 538 -13.13 -5.79 27.94
CA THR A 538 -12.88 -6.01 29.36
C THR A 538 -11.38 -6.18 29.64
N GLN A 539 -10.94 -5.90 30.87
CA GLN A 539 -9.53 -6.08 31.25
C GLN A 539 -9.01 -7.52 31.05
N HIS A 540 -9.89 -8.53 31.08
CA HIS A 540 -9.51 -9.93 30.86
C HIS A 540 -9.27 -10.27 29.39
N GLU A 541 -9.75 -9.43 28.47
CA GLU A 541 -9.58 -9.58 27.02
C GLU A 541 -8.32 -8.88 26.51
N VAL A 542 -7.67 -8.09 27.35
CA VAL A 542 -6.49 -7.29 27.00
C VAL A 542 -5.27 -7.84 27.74
N ALA A 543 -4.20 -8.09 27.00
CA ALA A 543 -2.93 -8.53 27.55
C ALA A 543 -1.80 -7.63 27.02
N TYR A 544 -0.78 -7.45 27.86
CA TYR A 544 0.48 -6.82 27.51
C TYR A 544 1.63 -7.66 28.06
N ALA A 545 2.67 -7.84 27.26
CA ALA A 545 3.91 -8.49 27.67
C ALA A 545 5.10 -7.73 27.06
N LYS A 546 6.18 -7.62 27.83
CA LYS A 546 7.45 -7.02 27.40
C LYS A 546 8.57 -8.02 27.69
N GLY A 547 9.27 -8.44 26.65
CA GLY A 547 10.44 -9.32 26.77
C GLY A 547 11.67 -8.60 26.21
N LEU A 548 12.65 -8.33 27.07
CA LEU A 548 14.00 -7.93 26.66
C LEU A 548 14.84 -9.21 26.60
N GLY A 549 14.73 -9.98 25.51
CA GLY A 549 15.69 -11.07 25.19
C GLY A 549 15.79 -12.28 26.14
N GLU A 550 15.22 -12.27 27.35
CA GLU A 550 15.27 -13.39 28.29
C GLU A 550 13.86 -13.83 28.70
N TYR A 551 13.44 -15.02 28.27
CA TYR A 551 12.30 -15.71 28.86
C TYR A 551 12.76 -17.00 29.55
N PRO A 552 12.48 -17.19 30.85
CA PRO A 552 11.80 -18.39 31.28
C PRO A 552 10.36 -18.31 30.77
N PHE A 553 10.05 -19.18 29.83
CA PHE A 553 8.73 -19.46 29.25
C PHE A 553 7.55 -19.22 30.22
N ILE A 554 6.68 -18.24 29.94
CA ILE A 554 5.40 -18.11 30.65
C ILE A 554 4.55 -19.34 30.30
N ALA A 555 4.30 -20.19 31.30
CA ALA A 555 3.41 -21.33 31.15
C ALA A 555 2.01 -20.84 30.73
N PRO A 556 1.35 -21.47 29.72
CA PRO A 556 0.00 -21.12 29.33
C PRO A 556 -0.97 -21.60 30.41
N GLY A 557 -1.22 -20.72 31.37
CA GLY A 557 -2.03 -21.00 32.53
C GLY A 557 -2.66 -19.73 33.07
N GLN A 558 -3.31 -18.95 32.21
CA GLN A 558 -4.66 -18.38 32.39
C GLN A 558 -5.17 -17.90 31.01
N ALA A 559 -6.45 -18.15 30.73
CA ALA A 559 -7.27 -17.73 29.57
C ALA A 559 -7.11 -18.39 28.17
N TRP A 560 -6.00 -19.01 27.77
CA TRP A 560 -5.96 -19.66 26.43
C TRP A 560 -6.34 -21.16 26.50
N ARG A 561 -7.65 -21.45 26.50
CA ARG A 561 -8.14 -22.83 26.29
C ARG A 561 -7.73 -23.33 24.90
N ARG A 562 -6.71 -24.19 24.89
CA ARG A 562 -6.21 -24.92 23.73
C ARG A 562 -7.32 -25.71 23.03
N ARG A 563 -7.51 -25.47 21.74
CA ARG A 563 -7.73 -26.55 20.77
C ARG A 563 -6.54 -26.58 19.84
N LYS A 564 -6.02 -27.80 19.63
CA LYS A 564 -4.74 -28.16 19.00
C LYS A 564 -4.58 -27.50 17.63
N LEU A 565 -3.48 -26.77 17.41
CA LEU A 565 -2.71 -26.77 16.15
C LEU A 565 -1.31 -26.17 16.41
N CYS A 566 -0.32 -26.61 15.64
CA CYS A 566 1.11 -26.28 15.64
C CYS A 566 2.01 -26.97 16.70
N ARG A 567 2.84 -27.89 16.19
CA ARG A 567 3.91 -28.61 16.88
C ARG A 567 5.12 -27.70 17.15
N ARG A 568 5.04 -26.94 18.24
CA ARG A 568 6.03 -26.76 19.33
C ARG A 568 7.58 -26.88 19.18
N LYS A 569 8.25 -26.94 18.02
CA LYS A 569 9.73 -27.10 18.04
C LYS A 569 10.64 -26.15 17.26
N ASP A 570 10.20 -25.37 16.27
CA ASP A 570 11.21 -24.76 15.37
C ASP A 570 11.37 -23.22 15.46
N ILE A 571 10.71 -22.52 16.39
CA ILE A 571 10.78 -21.04 16.48
C ILE A 571 11.81 -20.53 17.51
N ALA A 572 12.38 -21.40 18.34
CA ALA A 572 13.20 -20.98 19.49
C ALA A 572 14.71 -20.83 19.20
N GLU A 573 15.22 -21.24 18.04
CA GLU A 573 16.66 -21.18 17.75
C GLU A 573 17.09 -19.91 16.97
N THR A 574 16.16 -19.14 16.42
CA THR A 574 16.47 -18.00 15.52
C THR A 574 16.91 -16.71 16.25
N PHE A 575 16.83 -16.62 17.58
CA PHE A 575 17.21 -15.40 18.34
C PHE A 575 18.56 -15.49 19.06
N ARG A 576 19.43 -16.44 18.70
CA ARG A 576 20.80 -16.54 19.21
C ARG A 576 21.82 -16.67 18.07
N ALA A 577 22.00 -15.61 17.28
CA ALA A 577 23.24 -15.33 16.57
C ALA A 577 23.15 -13.96 15.87
N THR A 578 23.57 -12.90 16.58
CA THR A 578 24.42 -11.77 16.13
C THR A 578 24.50 -10.79 17.29
#